data_AF-A0A167QPR3-F1
#
_entry.id   AF-A0A167QPR3-F1
#
_cell.length_a   1.000
_cell.length_b   1.000
_cell.length_c   1.000
_cell.angle_alpha   90.00
_cell.angle_beta   90.00
_cell.angle_gamma   90.00
#
_symmetry.space_group_name_H-M   'P 1'
#
loop_
_entity.id
_entity.type
_entity.pdbx_description
1 polymer ?
#
loop_
_entity_poly.entity_id
_entity_poly.type
_entity_poly.pdbx_seq_one_letter_code
_entity_poly.pdbx_strand_id
1 'polypeptide(L)'
;MTIGNSDTNHYSYPLPFCVVMNTITKQVLRVERLATGGYGDVKTDVTVSHIKDGHPLPKRPTEHQGPAEYVSEMLEMPLRTDFKPLDVIQPQGASFTVTDNSLVEWQKWRFRISFTPRECAVLHDIHYDNRSVIHRLSFSELTVPYCDPRPPHHRKQAFDFGDASASRAANNLSLGCDCLGAIKYLDATLVSADGEPCVSKNVICIHEQDDGILWKHTNLITERAVVVRDRKLIIQFILTLGNYEYIFAYHLDLAGGIYLEARPTGIMSPVAIDAGKTSPYGTVVGPGVLAQNHQHIFAVRIDAAVDGHANTVTVEESLPMPMEPTRNPYGNGYRVESTTIKNSTYVDAAPMRNRIIKISNPSKKNPVSGRPVAYKFSPPATQLLLADPASDIARRAKYAQHHVWVTRHADYEYWAGGEFTNMSREEEGGCFDAAARQDSVENGDVVVWAVFGFTHSPRVEDWPVMPAERFTLHLRPVDFFNSNPALDVPSKKNMASVLVDECCSASAAAGPVQ
;
A
#
# COMPACT_ATOMS: atom_id res chain seq x y z
N MET A 1 5.85 15.25 30.88
CA MET A 1 5.61 14.47 29.65
C MET A 1 6.85 13.68 29.24
N THR A 2 8.08 14.20 29.31
CA THR A 2 9.25 13.46 28.78
C THR A 2 10.02 12.58 29.77
N ILE A 3 9.78 12.62 31.08
CA ILE A 3 10.54 11.88 32.14
C ILE A 3 12.05 11.74 31.80
N GLY A 4 12.68 12.81 31.32
CA GLY A 4 14.11 12.81 30.98
C GLY A 4 14.55 12.08 29.69
N ASN A 5 13.64 11.52 28.88
CA ASN A 5 13.93 10.94 27.57
C ASN A 5 13.18 11.69 26.44
N SER A 6 13.91 12.18 25.44
CA SER A 6 13.36 12.88 24.27
C SER A 6 12.45 12.00 23.39
N ASP A 7 12.62 10.68 23.47
CA ASP A 7 11.93 9.71 22.61
C ASP A 7 10.61 9.21 23.22
N THR A 8 10.18 9.84 24.31
CA THR A 8 8.88 9.57 24.93
C THR A 8 7.76 9.68 23.91
N ASN A 9 6.87 8.68 23.90
CA ASN A 9 5.70 8.66 23.04
C ASN A 9 4.70 9.76 23.41
N HIS A 10 4.86 10.95 22.82
CA HIS A 10 3.99 12.10 23.05
C HIS A 10 2.53 11.86 22.61
N TYR A 11 2.27 10.90 21.72
CA TYR A 11 0.91 10.54 21.32
C TYR A 11 0.09 9.96 22.49
N SER A 12 0.73 9.50 23.55
CA SER A 12 0.06 9.07 24.80
C SER A 12 -0.50 10.23 25.63
N TYR A 13 -0.17 11.47 25.27
CA TYR A 13 -0.60 12.68 25.98
C TYR A 13 -1.32 13.70 25.06
N PRO A 14 -2.40 13.33 24.35
CA PRO A 14 -3.11 14.26 23.48
C PRO A 14 -3.72 15.40 24.29
N LEU A 15 -3.54 16.64 23.83
CA LEU A 15 -4.06 17.82 24.51
C LEU A 15 -5.48 18.18 24.02
N PRO A 16 -6.35 18.76 24.87
CA PRO A 16 -7.74 19.06 24.54
C PRO A 16 -7.92 20.38 23.76
N PHE A 17 -6.91 20.82 23.00
CA PHE A 17 -6.96 22.02 22.17
C PHE A 17 -6.08 21.86 20.93
N CYS A 18 -6.36 22.65 19.89
CA CYS A 18 -5.46 22.79 18.74
C CYS A 18 -5.32 24.26 18.33
N VAL A 19 -4.22 24.56 17.63
CA VAL A 19 -3.91 25.91 17.14
C VAL A 19 -4.08 25.92 15.62
N VAL A 20 -4.80 26.92 15.11
CA VAL A 20 -4.90 27.18 13.67
C VAL A 20 -4.04 28.38 13.34
N MET A 21 -3.09 28.20 12.42
CA MET A 21 -2.14 29.23 12.03
C MET A 21 -2.06 29.38 10.51
N ASN A 22 -1.71 30.58 10.06
CA ASN A 22 -1.25 30.81 8.69
C ASN A 22 0.23 30.41 8.61
N THR A 23 0.56 29.42 7.78
CA THR A 23 1.92 28.86 7.68
C THR A 23 2.90 29.80 6.98
N ILE A 24 2.42 30.75 6.16
CA ILE A 24 3.23 31.74 5.46
C ILE A 24 3.58 32.91 6.39
N THR A 25 2.56 33.54 6.99
CA THR A 25 2.75 34.71 7.86
C THR A 25 3.17 34.33 9.28
N LYS A 26 3.09 33.04 9.63
CA LYS A 26 3.32 32.48 10.97
C LYS A 26 2.36 33.03 12.04
N GLN A 27 1.23 33.61 11.63
CA GLN A 27 0.24 34.19 12.53
C GLN A 27 -0.70 33.10 13.08
N VAL A 28 -0.87 33.08 14.41
CA VAL A 28 -1.96 32.31 15.06
C VAL A 28 -3.28 32.99 14.74
N LEU A 29 -4.17 32.27 14.06
CA LEU A 29 -5.48 32.77 13.67
C LEU A 29 -6.51 32.56 14.77
N ARG A 30 -6.46 31.40 15.43
CA ARG A 30 -7.36 31.01 16.53
C ARG A 30 -6.87 29.76 17.25
N VAL A 31 -7.37 29.57 18.46
CA VAL A 31 -7.21 28.34 19.25
C VAL A 31 -8.58 27.70 19.40
N GLU A 32 -8.70 26.43 19.03
CA GLU A 32 -9.94 25.65 19.10
C GLU A 32 -9.84 24.66 20.25
N ARG A 33 -10.93 24.51 21.02
CA ARG A 33 -11.08 23.45 22.02
C ARG A 33 -11.51 22.16 21.32
N LEU A 34 -10.88 21.05 21.68
CA LEU A 34 -11.24 19.73 21.17
C LEU A 34 -12.33 19.10 22.05
N ALA A 35 -13.22 18.33 21.43
CA ALA A 35 -14.21 17.55 22.16
C ALA A 35 -13.53 16.35 22.85
N THR A 36 -13.64 16.28 24.17
CA THR A 36 -13.09 15.17 24.99
C THR A 36 -14.18 14.26 25.58
N GLY A 37 -15.45 14.61 25.37
CA GLY A 37 -16.59 13.79 25.82
C GLY A 37 -16.70 12.46 25.09
N GLY A 38 -17.66 11.64 25.54
CA GLY A 38 -17.92 10.30 25.01
C GLY A 38 -19.41 10.02 24.75
N TYR A 39 -19.75 8.73 24.70
CA TYR A 39 -21.11 8.24 24.51
C TYR A 39 -22.05 8.82 25.58
N GLY A 40 -22.96 9.71 25.16
CA GLY A 40 -23.90 10.43 26.05
C GLY A 40 -23.72 11.95 26.10
N ASP A 41 -22.60 12.50 25.62
CA ASP A 41 -22.29 13.94 25.68
C ASP A 41 -22.73 14.71 24.39
N VAL A 42 -23.66 14.11 23.62
CA VAL A 42 -23.98 14.41 22.21
C VAL A 42 -24.48 15.85 21.95
N LYS A 43 -24.98 16.57 22.96
CA LYS A 43 -25.68 17.85 22.76
C LYS A 43 -24.77 19.07 22.49
N THR A 44 -23.44 18.94 22.59
CA THR A 44 -22.50 20.07 22.43
C THR A 44 -21.32 19.81 21.47
N ASP A 45 -21.23 18.63 20.87
CA ASP A 45 -19.97 18.09 20.33
C ASP A 45 -19.71 18.39 18.84
N VAL A 46 -20.66 19.00 18.12
CA VAL A 46 -20.51 19.32 16.69
C VAL A 46 -20.30 20.81 16.39
N THR A 47 -20.23 21.66 17.41
CA THR A 47 -19.98 23.10 17.25
C THR A 47 -18.52 23.44 17.52
N VAL A 48 -17.88 24.17 16.59
CA VAL A 48 -16.52 24.68 16.80
C VAL A 48 -16.51 25.61 18.00
N SER A 49 -15.67 25.30 18.99
CA SER A 49 -15.49 26.11 20.19
C SER A 49 -14.13 26.78 20.19
N HIS A 50 -14.08 28.10 20.32
CA HIS A 50 -12.84 28.87 20.37
C HIS A 50 -12.44 29.19 21.81
N ILE A 51 -11.15 29.00 22.13
CA ILE A 51 -10.58 29.47 23.38
C ILE A 51 -10.32 30.98 23.24
N LYS A 52 -11.02 31.78 24.04
CA LYS A 52 -10.90 33.25 24.11
C LYS A 52 -10.35 33.68 25.47
N ASP A 53 -9.96 34.94 25.59
CA ASP A 53 -9.53 35.53 26.86
C ASP A 53 -10.59 35.31 27.96
N GLY A 54 -10.16 34.81 29.11
CA GLY A 54 -11.04 34.45 30.23
C GLY A 54 -11.60 33.03 30.19
N HIS A 55 -11.32 32.23 29.15
CA HIS A 55 -11.67 30.80 29.16
C HIS A 55 -10.93 30.09 30.30
N PRO A 56 -11.62 29.30 31.14
CA PRO A 56 -10.96 28.54 32.19
C PRO A 56 -9.87 27.63 31.60
N LEU A 57 -8.64 27.77 32.08
CA LEU A 57 -7.56 26.87 31.68
C LEU A 57 -7.87 25.47 32.23
N PRO A 58 -7.76 24.40 31.41
CA PRO A 58 -7.89 23.05 31.92
C PRO A 58 -6.78 22.81 32.96
N LYS A 59 -7.16 22.52 34.20
CA LYS A 59 -6.21 22.20 35.27
C LYS A 59 -5.72 20.77 35.05
N ARG A 60 -4.42 20.60 34.75
CA ARG A 60 -3.76 19.30 34.55
C ARG A 60 -4.48 18.44 33.48
N PRO A 61 -4.53 18.89 32.21
CA PRO A 61 -5.31 18.25 31.14
C PRO A 61 -4.88 16.81 30.81
N THR A 62 -3.72 16.39 31.31
CA THR A 62 -3.12 15.07 31.08
C THR A 62 -3.04 14.23 32.35
N GLU A 63 -3.70 14.62 33.46
CA GLU A 63 -3.61 13.92 34.76
C GLU A 63 -4.18 12.50 34.72
N HIS A 64 -5.18 12.26 33.87
CA HIS A 64 -5.80 10.95 33.66
C HIS A 64 -5.17 10.16 32.49
N GLN A 65 -4.10 10.68 31.90
CA GLN A 65 -3.32 10.03 30.85
C GLN A 65 -2.11 9.31 31.45
N GLY A 66 -1.59 8.31 30.73
CA GLY A 66 -0.46 7.51 31.17
C GLY A 66 0.52 7.23 30.03
N PRO A 67 1.78 6.88 30.35
CA PRO A 67 2.79 6.58 29.34
C PRO A 67 2.41 5.33 28.53
N ALA A 68 2.86 5.30 27.29
CA ALA A 68 2.72 4.14 26.42
C ALA A 68 3.93 4.06 25.48
N GLU A 69 5.04 3.61 26.03
CA GLU A 69 6.33 3.62 25.34
C GLU A 69 6.50 2.40 24.44
N TYR A 70 7.17 2.60 23.30
CA TYR A 70 7.52 1.54 22.34
C TYR A 70 9.04 1.37 22.17
N VAL A 71 9.83 2.30 22.70
CA VAL A 71 11.29 2.27 22.67
C VAL A 71 11.79 1.23 23.68
N SER A 72 12.67 0.32 23.25
CA SER A 72 13.06 -0.89 24.00
C SER A 72 13.52 -0.62 25.43
N GLU A 73 14.33 0.40 25.63
CA GLU A 73 14.92 0.81 26.89
C GLU A 73 13.94 1.55 27.82
N MET A 74 12.74 1.88 27.33
CA MET A 74 11.66 2.53 28.08
C MET A 74 10.51 1.58 28.43
N LEU A 75 10.58 0.32 28.00
CA LEU A 75 9.54 -0.67 28.28
C LEU A 75 9.58 -1.11 29.75
N GLU A 76 8.41 -1.20 30.37
CA GLU A 76 8.26 -1.75 31.74
C GLU A 76 8.29 -3.29 31.77
N MET A 77 8.53 -3.94 30.64
CA MET A 77 8.56 -5.39 30.47
C MET A 77 9.86 -5.85 29.80
N PRO A 78 10.39 -7.03 30.16
CA PRO A 78 11.59 -7.55 29.53
C PRO A 78 11.33 -7.97 28.08
N LEU A 79 12.35 -7.80 27.23
CA LEU A 79 12.34 -8.36 25.88
C LEU A 79 12.40 -9.89 25.93
N ARG A 80 11.87 -10.53 24.90
CA ARG A 80 11.93 -11.99 24.73
C ARG A 80 13.39 -12.45 24.60
N THR A 81 13.77 -13.47 25.37
CA THR A 81 15.13 -14.03 25.38
C THR A 81 15.25 -15.34 24.59
N ASP A 82 14.14 -15.87 24.10
CA ASP A 82 14.04 -17.10 23.30
C ASP A 82 14.09 -16.85 21.78
N PHE A 83 14.33 -15.61 21.36
CA PHE A 83 14.40 -15.22 19.95
C PHE A 83 15.78 -15.56 19.35
N LYS A 84 15.82 -16.59 18.50
CA LYS A 84 17.05 -17.02 17.81
C LYS A 84 17.26 -16.24 16.51
N PRO A 85 18.51 -15.90 16.13
CA PRO A 85 18.80 -15.23 14.86
C PRO A 85 18.30 -16.02 13.64
N LEU A 86 17.87 -15.30 12.60
CA LEU A 86 17.52 -15.85 11.29
C LEU A 86 18.24 -15.05 10.21
N ASP A 87 19.33 -15.60 9.69
CA ASP A 87 20.16 -14.95 8.68
C ASP A 87 19.73 -15.32 7.27
N VAL A 88 19.64 -14.31 6.40
CA VAL A 88 19.37 -14.49 4.96
C VAL A 88 20.63 -14.12 4.20
N ILE A 89 21.31 -15.11 3.62
CA ILE A 89 22.64 -14.93 3.00
C ILE A 89 22.59 -15.39 1.54
N GLN A 90 23.23 -14.61 0.66
CA GLN A 90 23.47 -14.97 -0.74
C GLN A 90 24.99 -15.11 -1.00
N PRO A 91 25.57 -16.31 -0.82
CA PRO A 91 27.03 -16.51 -0.84
C PRO A 91 27.72 -16.15 -2.15
N GLN A 92 26.96 -16.08 -3.25
CA GLN A 92 27.44 -15.75 -4.60
C GLN A 92 26.99 -14.35 -5.05
N GLY A 93 26.48 -13.53 -4.14
CA GLY A 93 25.85 -12.24 -4.46
C GLY A 93 24.40 -12.39 -4.93
N ALA A 94 23.79 -11.25 -5.21
CA ALA A 94 22.43 -11.18 -5.74
C ALA A 94 22.36 -11.57 -7.22
N SER A 95 21.19 -12.04 -7.65
CA SER A 95 20.94 -12.50 -9.02
C SER A 95 20.38 -11.41 -9.93
N PHE A 96 20.23 -10.19 -9.41
CA PHE A 96 19.87 -9.00 -10.16
C PHE A 96 21.09 -8.10 -10.38
N THR A 97 21.07 -7.34 -11.46
CA THR A 97 22.01 -6.25 -11.71
C THR A 97 21.29 -4.91 -11.65
N VAL A 98 22.02 -3.87 -11.24
CA VAL A 98 21.57 -2.49 -11.37
C VAL A 98 22.67 -1.70 -12.07
N THR A 99 22.37 -1.19 -13.25
CA THR A 99 23.26 -0.30 -14.00
C THR A 99 22.68 1.11 -13.97
N ASP A 100 23.52 2.13 -14.22
CA ASP A 100 23.14 3.56 -14.25
C ASP A 100 22.30 4.08 -13.06
N ASN A 101 22.33 3.38 -11.92
CA ASN A 101 21.47 3.59 -10.75
C ASN A 101 19.95 3.60 -11.07
N SER A 102 19.52 2.97 -12.16
CA SER A 102 18.11 2.94 -12.56
C SER A 102 17.71 1.64 -13.24
N LEU A 103 18.46 1.17 -14.23
CA LEU A 103 18.13 -0.03 -14.99
C LEU A 103 18.38 -1.30 -14.17
N VAL A 104 17.31 -2.05 -13.92
CA VAL A 104 17.32 -3.33 -13.20
C VAL A 104 17.06 -4.47 -14.17
N GLU A 105 17.86 -5.53 -14.07
CA GLU A 105 17.66 -6.79 -14.79
C GLU A 105 17.69 -7.96 -13.81
N TRP A 106 16.69 -8.82 -13.87
CA TRP A 106 16.55 -9.95 -12.95
C TRP A 106 15.63 -11.02 -13.53
N GLN A 107 16.14 -12.26 -13.72
CA GLN A 107 15.30 -13.43 -14.04
C GLN A 107 14.28 -13.17 -15.17
N LYS A 108 14.77 -12.65 -16.31
CA LYS A 108 14.01 -12.19 -17.49
C LYS A 108 13.27 -10.85 -17.36
N TRP A 109 13.11 -10.31 -16.15
CA TRP A 109 12.61 -8.95 -15.97
C TRP A 109 13.67 -7.92 -16.37
N ARG A 110 13.20 -6.84 -16.99
CA ARG A 110 13.97 -5.62 -17.23
C ARG A 110 13.05 -4.41 -17.02
N PHE A 111 13.50 -3.44 -16.24
CA PHE A 111 12.75 -2.19 -16.00
C PHE A 111 13.68 -1.09 -15.49
N ARG A 112 13.21 0.15 -15.50
CA ARG A 112 13.91 1.30 -14.89
C ARG A 112 13.19 1.78 -13.65
N ILE A 113 13.95 2.26 -12.68
CA ILE A 113 13.43 2.87 -11.46
C ILE A 113 13.74 4.37 -11.47
N SER A 114 12.77 5.19 -11.09
CA SER A 114 12.99 6.59 -10.71
C SER A 114 12.44 6.86 -9.32
N PHE A 115 12.88 7.94 -8.68
CA PHE A 115 12.28 8.46 -7.45
C PHE A 115 11.75 9.87 -7.69
N THR A 116 10.43 10.07 -7.60
CA THR A 116 9.78 11.36 -7.87
C THR A 116 9.42 12.09 -6.57
N PRO A 117 9.28 13.44 -6.59
CA PRO A 117 8.91 14.20 -5.40
C PRO A 117 7.55 13.83 -4.77
N ARG A 118 6.62 13.32 -5.58
CA ARG A 118 5.26 12.98 -5.13
C ARG A 118 5.01 11.49 -4.98
N GLU A 119 5.37 10.68 -5.98
CA GLU A 119 5.06 9.24 -6.00
C GLU A 119 6.18 8.36 -5.44
N CYS A 120 7.31 8.97 -5.06
CA CYS A 120 8.49 8.24 -4.59
C CYS A 120 8.95 7.25 -5.67
N ALA A 121 9.14 5.97 -5.34
CA ALA A 121 9.61 4.98 -6.30
C ALA A 121 8.56 4.68 -7.38
N VAL A 122 8.95 4.84 -8.65
CA VAL A 122 8.15 4.55 -9.84
C VAL A 122 8.91 3.58 -10.73
N LEU A 123 8.24 2.53 -11.21
CA LEU A 123 8.80 1.60 -12.19
C LEU A 123 8.39 2.01 -13.60
N HIS A 124 9.34 1.95 -14.53
CA HIS A 124 9.16 2.34 -15.93
C HIS A 124 9.63 1.21 -16.86
N ASP A 125 9.05 1.17 -18.05
CA ASP A 125 9.51 0.32 -19.15
C ASP A 125 9.62 -1.15 -18.76
N ILE A 126 8.60 -1.67 -18.06
CA ILE A 126 8.61 -3.02 -17.49
C ILE A 126 8.44 -4.05 -18.61
N HIS A 127 9.44 -4.90 -18.75
CA HIS A 127 9.51 -5.98 -19.71
C HIS A 127 9.77 -7.32 -19.01
N TYR A 128 9.20 -8.38 -19.57
CA TYR A 128 9.56 -9.76 -19.25
C TYR A 128 9.99 -10.47 -20.53
N ASP A 129 11.20 -10.99 -20.56
CA ASP A 129 11.77 -11.72 -21.71
C ASP A 129 11.65 -10.91 -23.02
N ASN A 130 12.09 -9.65 -22.97
CA ASN A 130 12.03 -8.67 -24.06
C ASN A 130 10.61 -8.33 -24.57
N ARG A 131 9.57 -8.69 -23.83
CA ARG A 131 8.18 -8.34 -24.15
C ARG A 131 7.64 -7.32 -23.19
N SER A 132 7.02 -6.27 -23.72
CA SER A 132 6.49 -5.18 -22.92
C SER A 132 5.29 -5.64 -22.09
N VAL A 133 5.21 -5.15 -20.85
CA VAL A 133 4.15 -5.48 -19.89
C VAL A 133 3.43 -4.21 -19.44
N ILE A 134 4.18 -3.25 -18.87
CA ILE A 134 3.65 -2.00 -18.32
C ILE A 134 4.64 -0.88 -18.66
N HIS A 135 4.14 0.24 -19.17
CA HIS A 135 4.95 1.41 -19.49
C HIS A 135 5.40 2.15 -18.22
N ARG A 136 4.49 2.34 -17.26
CA ARG A 136 4.72 3.05 -16.00
C ARG A 136 3.81 2.51 -14.89
N LEU A 137 4.39 2.26 -13.72
CA LEU A 137 3.68 1.74 -12.54
C LEU A 137 4.04 2.57 -11.29
N SER A 138 3.02 3.11 -10.62
CA SER A 138 3.21 3.91 -9.41
C SER A 138 2.07 3.78 -8.40
N PHE A 139 2.39 3.99 -7.12
CA PHE A 139 1.42 4.46 -6.14
C PHE A 139 1.15 5.95 -6.43
N SER A 140 -0.11 6.26 -6.72
CA SER A 140 -0.53 7.54 -7.29
C SER A 140 -1.05 8.51 -6.23
N GLU A 141 -1.82 8.00 -5.26
CA GLU A 141 -2.35 8.79 -4.15
C GLU A 141 -2.71 7.90 -2.94
N LEU A 142 -2.74 8.49 -1.75
CA LEU A 142 -3.25 7.90 -0.52
C LEU A 142 -4.06 8.97 0.23
N THR A 143 -5.36 8.75 0.41
CA THR A 143 -6.18 9.59 1.28
C THR A 143 -6.53 8.90 2.59
N VAL A 144 -6.49 9.66 3.69
CA VAL A 144 -6.74 9.16 5.05
C VAL A 144 -7.86 9.95 5.74
N PRO A 145 -9.14 9.71 5.38
CA PRO A 145 -10.27 10.40 5.99
C PRO A 145 -10.59 9.83 7.38
N TYR A 146 -10.67 10.71 8.37
CA TYR A 146 -11.12 10.39 9.73
C TYR A 146 -12.63 10.55 9.86
N CYS A 147 -13.24 9.69 10.67
CA CYS A 147 -14.69 9.54 10.77
C CYS A 147 -15.30 10.19 12.04
N ASP A 148 -14.52 10.91 12.84
CA ASP A 148 -15.03 11.64 14.00
C ASP A 148 -15.66 12.97 13.54
N PRO A 149 -17.00 13.13 13.64
CA PRO A 149 -17.70 14.30 13.12
C PRO A 149 -17.46 15.56 13.97
N ARG A 150 -16.87 15.41 15.16
CA ARG A 150 -16.71 16.51 16.11
C ARG A 150 -15.62 17.47 15.64
N PRO A 151 -15.84 18.79 15.65
CA PRO A 151 -14.81 19.74 15.30
C PRO A 151 -13.59 19.67 16.21
N PRO A 152 -12.38 19.82 15.66
CA PRO A 152 -12.02 19.98 14.25
C PRO A 152 -11.76 18.67 13.50
N HIS A 153 -12.00 17.52 14.14
CA HIS A 153 -11.61 16.20 13.63
C HIS A 153 -12.23 15.85 12.29
N HIS A 154 -13.44 16.33 12.00
CA HIS A 154 -14.10 16.15 10.70
C HIS A 154 -13.30 16.73 9.50
N ARG A 155 -12.31 17.60 9.75
CA ARG A 155 -11.43 18.17 8.73
C ARG A 155 -10.19 17.31 8.46
N LYS A 156 -9.95 16.25 9.26
CA LYS A 156 -8.79 15.37 9.11
C LYS A 156 -9.01 14.43 7.93
N GLN A 157 -8.52 14.86 6.78
CA GLN A 157 -8.36 14.04 5.58
C GLN A 157 -7.09 14.52 4.88
N ALA A 158 -6.01 13.76 5.09
CA ALA A 158 -4.77 13.97 4.36
C ALA A 158 -4.87 13.35 2.96
N PHE A 159 -4.16 13.94 2.01
CA PHE A 159 -3.72 13.29 0.78
C PHE A 159 -2.22 13.14 0.90
N ASP A 160 -1.74 12.01 1.40
CA ASP A 160 -0.38 11.85 1.88
C ASP A 160 0.66 12.04 0.77
N PHE A 161 0.33 11.68 -0.47
CA PHE A 161 1.22 11.93 -1.61
C PHE A 161 1.11 13.40 -2.05
N GLY A 162 -0.11 13.90 -2.24
CA GLY A 162 -0.37 15.26 -2.73
C GLY A 162 -0.03 16.40 -1.76
N ASP A 163 -0.45 16.31 -0.50
CA ASP A 163 -0.32 17.37 0.50
C ASP A 163 1.09 17.46 1.07
N ALA A 164 1.75 16.32 1.29
CA ALA A 164 3.06 16.27 1.95
C ALA A 164 4.25 16.26 0.98
N SER A 165 4.01 16.00 -0.32
CA SER A 165 5.06 15.55 -1.24
C SER A 165 5.81 14.37 -0.62
N ALA A 166 5.21 13.18 -0.71
CA ALA A 166 5.62 11.98 0.02
C ALA A 166 7.13 11.69 0.01
N SER A 167 7.89 12.10 -1.01
CA SER A 167 9.35 11.96 -1.04
C SER A 167 10.06 12.59 0.14
N ARG A 168 9.52 13.69 0.69
CA ARG A 168 10.08 14.40 1.86
C ARG A 168 9.90 13.62 3.16
N ALA A 169 8.94 12.71 3.17
CA ALA A 169 8.67 11.78 4.27
C ALA A 169 9.41 10.43 4.08
N ALA A 170 10.16 10.25 3.00
CA ALA A 170 10.86 9.01 2.73
C ALA A 170 11.97 8.77 3.75
N ASN A 171 12.02 7.56 4.29
CA ASN A 171 13.03 7.16 5.26
C ASN A 171 14.36 6.84 4.57
N ASN A 172 15.46 7.06 5.31
CA ASN A 172 16.76 6.53 4.94
C ASN A 172 16.86 5.09 5.43
N LEU A 173 16.70 4.13 4.53
CA LEU A 173 16.64 2.71 4.89
C LEU A 173 18.03 2.18 5.30
N SER A 174 18.03 1.29 6.28
CA SER A 174 19.24 0.75 6.91
C SER A 174 19.34 -0.77 6.76
N LEU A 175 20.59 -1.26 6.65
CA LEU A 175 20.89 -2.67 6.41
C LEU A 175 20.55 -3.50 7.66
N GLY A 176 19.81 -4.59 7.49
CA GLY A 176 19.49 -5.54 8.57
C GLY A 176 18.30 -5.13 9.45
N CYS A 177 17.79 -3.90 9.32
CA CYS A 177 16.59 -3.44 10.01
C CYS A 177 15.40 -3.39 9.04
N ASP A 178 15.45 -2.49 8.06
CA ASP A 178 14.31 -2.23 7.15
C ASP A 178 14.26 -3.23 5.99
N CYS A 179 15.44 -3.69 5.55
CA CYS A 179 15.60 -4.67 4.48
C CYS A 179 16.66 -5.70 4.88
N LEU A 180 16.31 -6.99 4.78
CA LEU A 180 17.13 -8.12 5.24
C LEU A 180 17.64 -8.96 4.05
N GLY A 181 18.95 -9.26 4.03
CA GLY A 181 19.61 -10.05 2.99
C GLY A 181 20.73 -9.29 2.28
N ALA A 182 20.97 -9.62 1.02
CA ALA A 182 21.88 -8.86 0.17
C ALA A 182 21.11 -7.70 -0.49
N ILE A 183 21.36 -6.46 -0.04
CA ILE A 183 20.56 -5.29 -0.40
C ILE A 183 21.34 -4.35 -1.32
N LYS A 184 20.68 -3.87 -2.38
CA LYS A 184 21.12 -2.70 -3.17
C LYS A 184 20.22 -1.52 -2.83
N TYR A 185 20.82 -0.43 -2.36
CA TYR A 185 20.11 0.82 -2.13
C TYR A 185 20.25 1.79 -3.31
N LEU A 186 19.21 2.60 -3.53
CA LEU A 186 19.25 3.76 -4.41
C LEU A 186 18.96 5.03 -3.61
N ASP A 187 19.76 6.05 -3.87
CA ASP A 187 19.57 7.41 -3.36
C ASP A 187 18.64 8.19 -4.31
N ALA A 188 18.09 9.29 -3.82
CA ALA A 188 17.38 10.26 -4.64
C ALA A 188 17.92 11.68 -4.40
N THR A 189 17.87 12.52 -5.42
CA THR A 189 18.10 13.96 -5.28
C THR A 189 16.75 14.68 -5.36
N LEU A 190 16.37 15.32 -4.26
CA LEU A 190 15.16 16.11 -4.11
C LEU A 190 15.51 17.60 -4.05
N VAL A 191 14.51 18.45 -3.92
CA VAL A 191 14.68 19.91 -3.81
C VAL A 191 14.31 20.36 -2.39
N SER A 192 15.18 21.12 -1.74
CA SER A 192 14.90 21.74 -0.43
C SER A 192 14.07 23.02 -0.58
N ALA A 193 13.56 23.55 0.54
CA ALA A 193 12.64 24.70 0.54
C ALA A 193 13.26 26.00 -0.03
N ASP A 194 14.59 26.10 -0.05
CA ASP A 194 15.38 27.17 -0.65
C ASP A 194 15.73 26.94 -2.14
N GLY A 195 15.33 25.80 -2.72
CA GLY A 195 15.57 25.45 -4.12
C GLY A 195 16.85 24.65 -4.37
N GLU A 196 17.63 24.33 -3.33
CA GLU A 196 18.88 23.60 -3.46
C GLU A 196 18.66 22.08 -3.61
N PRO A 197 19.58 21.37 -4.30
CA PRO A 197 19.53 19.91 -4.38
C PRO A 197 19.85 19.27 -3.01
N CYS A 198 18.97 18.39 -2.55
CA CYS A 198 19.10 17.65 -1.30
C CYS A 198 19.13 16.14 -1.57
N VAL A 199 20.21 15.47 -1.19
CA VAL A 199 20.35 14.01 -1.36
C VAL A 199 19.68 13.28 -0.22
N SER A 200 18.63 12.51 -0.53
CA SER A 200 18.03 11.54 0.37
C SER A 200 18.65 10.18 0.13
N LYS A 201 19.33 9.63 1.14
CA LYS A 201 20.12 8.41 1.02
C LYS A 201 19.25 7.17 1.23
N ASN A 202 19.51 6.10 0.50
CA ASN A 202 18.89 4.79 0.69
C ASN A 202 17.36 4.81 0.70
N VAL A 203 16.73 5.65 -0.14
CA VAL A 203 15.26 5.80 -0.15
C VAL A 203 14.54 4.65 -0.84
N ILE A 204 15.27 3.83 -1.62
CA ILE A 204 14.78 2.58 -2.20
C ILE A 204 15.73 1.47 -1.79
N CYS A 205 15.19 0.32 -1.37
CA CYS A 205 15.94 -0.92 -1.25
C CYS A 205 15.47 -1.94 -2.30
N ILE A 206 16.43 -2.65 -2.90
CA ILE A 206 16.22 -3.68 -3.90
C ILE A 206 16.89 -4.96 -3.41
N HIS A 207 16.14 -6.06 -3.31
CA HIS A 207 16.69 -7.34 -2.89
C HIS A 207 15.83 -8.52 -3.32
N GLU A 208 16.40 -9.72 -3.20
CA GLU A 208 15.67 -10.96 -3.44
C GLU A 208 15.12 -11.53 -2.11
N GLN A 209 13.95 -12.18 -2.17
CA GLN A 209 13.43 -13.02 -1.10
C GLN A 209 13.00 -14.37 -1.66
N ASP A 210 13.23 -15.43 -0.90
CA ASP A 210 12.57 -16.71 -1.14
C ASP A 210 11.07 -16.57 -0.82
N ASP A 211 10.21 -17.10 -1.69
CA ASP A 211 8.75 -17.01 -1.53
C ASP A 211 8.10 -18.41 -1.47
N GLY A 212 8.85 -19.40 -0.96
CA GLY A 212 8.34 -20.76 -0.78
C GLY A 212 8.35 -21.60 -2.06
N ILE A 213 7.23 -22.26 -2.37
CA ILE A 213 7.11 -23.17 -3.52
C ILE A 213 6.48 -22.42 -4.68
N LEU A 214 7.15 -22.41 -5.83
CA LEU A 214 6.62 -21.84 -7.07
C LEU A 214 5.64 -22.80 -7.75
N TRP A 215 6.09 -24.04 -7.97
CA TRP A 215 5.23 -25.11 -8.46
C TRP A 215 5.75 -26.47 -7.99
N LYS A 216 4.84 -27.43 -7.84
CA LYS A 216 5.15 -28.80 -7.42
C LYS A 216 4.17 -29.77 -8.03
N HIS A 217 4.65 -30.94 -8.45
CA HIS A 217 3.81 -32.06 -8.84
C HIS A 217 4.43 -33.38 -8.41
N THR A 218 3.59 -34.32 -7.97
CA THR A 218 3.97 -35.72 -7.74
C THR A 218 3.18 -36.59 -8.69
N ASN A 219 3.89 -37.32 -9.55
CA ASN A 219 3.26 -38.30 -10.42
C ASN A 219 2.95 -39.55 -9.59
N LEU A 220 1.67 -39.90 -9.44
CA LEU A 220 1.24 -41.05 -8.62
C LEU A 220 1.63 -42.40 -9.21
N ILE A 221 1.83 -42.50 -10.52
CA ILE A 221 2.19 -43.75 -11.19
C ILE A 221 3.66 -44.08 -10.95
N THR A 222 4.54 -43.06 -10.97
CA THR A 222 5.98 -43.24 -10.79
C THR A 222 6.48 -42.84 -9.41
N GLU A 223 5.59 -42.31 -8.57
CA GLU A 223 5.86 -41.74 -7.24
C GLU A 223 6.88 -40.59 -7.23
N ARG A 224 7.30 -40.10 -8.41
CA ARG A 224 8.31 -39.06 -8.52
C ARG A 224 7.70 -37.69 -8.26
N ALA A 225 8.28 -36.98 -7.29
CA ALA A 225 8.01 -35.57 -7.05
C ALA A 225 9.00 -34.66 -7.79
N VAL A 226 8.49 -33.55 -8.32
CA VAL A 226 9.28 -32.43 -8.84
C VAL A 226 8.80 -31.15 -8.15
N VAL A 227 9.73 -30.33 -7.67
CA VAL A 227 9.44 -29.10 -6.93
C VAL A 227 10.41 -28.00 -7.34
N VAL A 228 9.88 -26.81 -7.55
CA VAL A 228 10.65 -25.60 -7.78
C VAL A 228 10.31 -24.58 -6.72
N ARG A 229 11.34 -23.92 -6.17
CA ARG A 229 11.16 -22.85 -5.19
C ARG A 229 10.91 -21.53 -5.90
N ASP A 230 10.10 -20.70 -5.27
CA ASP A 230 9.87 -19.34 -5.75
C ASP A 230 10.90 -18.38 -5.19
N ARG A 231 11.09 -17.30 -5.93
CA ARG A 231 11.88 -16.16 -5.52
C ARG A 231 11.22 -14.90 -6.07
N LYS A 232 11.16 -13.86 -5.26
CA LYS A 232 10.70 -12.54 -5.67
C LYS A 232 11.81 -11.52 -5.61
N LEU A 233 11.82 -10.59 -6.55
CA LEU A 233 12.55 -9.34 -6.46
C LEU A 233 11.65 -8.30 -5.80
N ILE A 234 12.15 -7.63 -4.77
CA ILE A 234 11.43 -6.60 -4.01
C ILE A 234 12.08 -5.26 -4.27
N ILE A 235 11.27 -4.26 -4.58
CA ILE A 235 11.64 -2.85 -4.67
C ILE A 235 10.78 -2.13 -3.63
N GLN A 236 11.39 -1.69 -2.53
CA GLN A 236 10.67 -1.15 -1.38
C GLN A 236 11.12 0.28 -1.06
N PHE A 237 10.16 1.11 -0.63
CA PHE A 237 10.40 2.40 0.01
C PHE A 237 9.47 2.56 1.21
N ILE A 238 9.88 3.35 2.22
CA ILE A 238 9.12 3.56 3.45
C ILE A 238 8.93 5.06 3.66
N LEU A 239 7.71 5.45 4.03
CA LEU A 239 7.34 6.83 4.34
C LEU A 239 6.92 6.97 5.80
N THR A 240 7.41 8.01 6.49
CA THR A 240 6.90 8.44 7.81
C THR A 240 6.11 9.73 7.65
N LEU A 241 4.80 9.63 7.75
CA LEU A 241 3.84 10.72 7.57
C LEU A 241 3.19 11.07 8.90
N GLY A 242 3.85 11.94 9.66
CA GLY A 242 3.44 12.32 11.00
C GLY A 242 3.50 11.13 11.95
N ASN A 243 2.36 10.50 12.20
CA ASN A 243 2.21 9.37 13.10
C ASN A 243 2.29 8.01 12.39
N TYR A 244 2.02 7.95 11.08
CA TYR A 244 1.99 6.69 10.33
C TYR A 244 3.32 6.39 9.64
N GLU A 245 3.64 5.10 9.58
CA GLU A 245 4.61 4.55 8.66
C GLU A 245 3.90 3.73 7.58
N TYR A 246 4.31 3.91 6.32
CA TYR A 246 3.83 3.11 5.20
C TYR A 246 5.00 2.46 4.47
N ILE A 247 4.97 1.14 4.40
CA ILE A 247 5.92 0.38 3.60
C ILE A 247 5.24 0.07 2.27
N PHE A 248 5.79 0.62 1.19
CA PHE A 248 5.34 0.36 -0.17
C PHE A 248 6.35 -0.53 -0.87
N ALA A 249 5.87 -1.58 -1.54
CA ALA A 249 6.74 -2.48 -2.28
C ALA A 249 6.14 -2.93 -3.61
N TYR A 250 7.01 -3.06 -4.61
CA TYR A 250 6.75 -3.79 -5.84
C TYR A 250 7.44 -5.15 -5.75
N HIS A 251 6.70 -6.23 -5.95
CA HIS A 251 7.26 -7.58 -6.06
C HIS A 251 7.14 -8.08 -7.50
N LEU A 252 8.22 -8.65 -8.03
CA LEU A 252 8.21 -9.35 -9.32
C LEU A 252 8.60 -10.80 -9.07
N ASP A 253 7.81 -11.75 -9.59
CA ASP A 253 8.04 -13.19 -9.40
C ASP A 253 8.65 -13.87 -10.65
N LEU A 254 9.06 -15.13 -10.49
CA LEU A 254 9.67 -15.91 -11.57
C LEU A 254 8.66 -16.35 -12.66
N ALA A 255 7.36 -16.29 -12.36
CA ALA A 255 6.27 -16.67 -13.26
C ALA A 255 5.65 -15.48 -14.03
N GLY A 256 6.27 -14.31 -13.98
CA GLY A 256 5.80 -13.12 -14.67
C GLY A 256 4.73 -12.32 -13.91
N GLY A 257 4.49 -12.62 -12.63
CA GLY A 257 3.58 -11.86 -11.77
C GLY A 257 4.21 -10.57 -11.24
N ILE A 258 3.38 -9.54 -11.08
CA ILE A 258 3.71 -8.26 -10.45
C ILE A 258 2.75 -8.05 -9.29
N TYR A 259 3.26 -7.69 -8.13
CA TYR A 259 2.47 -7.44 -6.92
C TYR A 259 2.78 -6.06 -6.40
N LEU A 260 1.75 -5.30 -6.03
CA LEU A 260 1.90 -4.03 -5.34
C LEU A 260 1.44 -4.21 -3.91
N GLU A 261 2.33 -3.99 -2.96
CA GLU A 261 2.09 -4.15 -1.55
C GLU A 261 2.11 -2.79 -0.84
N ALA A 262 1.12 -2.55 0.01
CA ALA A 262 1.11 -1.46 0.98
C ALA A 262 0.98 -2.05 2.38
N ARG A 263 1.89 -1.67 3.28
CA ARG A 263 1.84 -2.05 4.70
C ARG A 263 1.82 -0.82 5.61
N PRO A 264 0.65 -0.35 6.03
CA PRO A 264 0.55 0.63 7.10
C PRO A 264 1.00 0.01 8.42
N THR A 265 1.76 0.76 9.19
CA THR A 265 2.26 0.47 10.55
C THR A 265 2.42 1.81 11.28
N GLY A 266 3.04 1.83 12.45
CA GLY A 266 3.31 3.09 13.15
C GLY A 266 2.27 3.42 14.19
N ILE A 267 2.16 4.68 14.58
CA ILE A 267 1.30 5.09 15.69
C ILE A 267 -0.01 5.63 15.12
N MET A 268 -1.16 5.30 15.70
CA MET A 268 -2.43 5.93 15.28
C MET A 268 -2.39 7.44 15.57
N SER A 269 -3.30 8.22 15.01
CA SER A 269 -3.44 9.64 15.37
C SER A 269 -4.48 9.80 16.48
N PRO A 270 -4.11 9.79 17.77
CA PRO A 270 -5.08 9.85 18.84
C PRO A 270 -5.58 11.27 19.11
N VAL A 271 -6.69 11.34 19.83
CA VAL A 271 -7.24 12.56 20.42
C VAL A 271 -7.52 12.32 21.90
N ALA A 272 -7.69 13.41 22.65
CA ALA A 272 -8.00 13.33 24.07
C ALA A 272 -9.44 12.82 24.29
N ILE A 273 -9.61 11.99 25.32
CA ILE A 273 -10.92 11.60 25.84
C ILE A 273 -10.92 11.68 27.37
N ASP A 274 -12.04 12.07 27.97
CA ASP A 274 -12.20 12.20 29.42
C ASP A 274 -12.17 10.81 30.10
N ALA A 275 -11.68 10.77 31.34
CA ALA A 275 -11.55 9.53 32.10
C ALA A 275 -12.89 8.76 32.22
N GLY A 276 -12.85 7.44 31.98
CA GLY A 276 -14.02 6.56 32.08
C GLY A 276 -15.04 6.69 30.94
N LYS A 277 -14.81 7.55 29.95
CA LYS A 277 -15.66 7.68 28.77
C LYS A 277 -15.27 6.67 27.68
N THR A 278 -16.23 6.39 26.80
CA THR A 278 -16.07 5.63 25.56
C THR A 278 -16.58 6.46 24.38
N SER A 279 -16.23 6.12 23.14
CA SER A 279 -16.64 6.90 21.95
C SER A 279 -17.25 5.98 20.89
N PRO A 280 -18.30 6.44 20.15
CA PRO A 280 -18.76 5.75 18.95
C PRO A 280 -17.86 6.02 17.72
N TYR A 281 -16.91 6.95 17.82
CA TYR A 281 -16.09 7.42 16.70
C TYR A 281 -14.65 6.90 16.73
N GLY A 282 -14.36 5.92 17.59
CA GLY A 282 -13.03 5.35 17.78
C GLY A 282 -12.94 4.46 19.01
N THR A 283 -11.75 3.97 19.27
CA THR A 283 -11.46 3.06 20.39
C THR A 283 -10.55 3.74 21.40
N VAL A 284 -10.88 3.62 22.69
CA VAL A 284 -9.98 4.06 23.76
C VAL A 284 -8.87 3.03 23.88
N VAL A 285 -7.66 3.41 23.50
CA VAL A 285 -6.50 2.50 23.40
C VAL A 285 -5.53 2.63 24.57
N GLY A 286 -5.68 3.70 25.36
CA GLY A 286 -4.94 3.93 26.59
C GLY A 286 -5.67 4.93 27.48
N PRO A 287 -5.22 5.14 28.73
CA PRO A 287 -5.82 6.12 29.63
C PRO A 287 -5.87 7.51 28.97
N GLY A 288 -7.08 8.04 28.75
CA GLY A 288 -7.30 9.36 28.14
C GLY A 288 -6.92 9.49 26.66
N VAL A 289 -6.69 8.38 25.95
CA VAL A 289 -6.25 8.32 24.54
C VAL A 289 -7.32 7.62 23.69
N LEU A 290 -7.94 8.36 22.77
CA LEU A 290 -8.91 7.86 21.81
C LEU A 290 -8.28 7.78 20.42
N ALA A 291 -8.11 6.57 19.89
CA ALA A 291 -7.75 6.35 18.49
C ALA A 291 -9.02 6.40 17.62
N GLN A 292 -9.10 7.39 16.74
CA GLN A 292 -10.30 7.66 15.94
C GLN A 292 -10.45 6.65 14.78
N ASN A 293 -11.69 6.26 14.46
CA ASN A 293 -12.00 5.50 13.25
C ASN A 293 -11.62 6.31 12.01
N HIS A 294 -11.02 5.66 11.01
CA HIS A 294 -10.58 6.29 9.77
C HIS A 294 -10.44 5.25 8.64
N GLN A 295 -10.20 5.70 7.42
CA GLN A 295 -9.85 4.81 6.30
C GLN A 295 -8.46 5.16 5.78
N HIS A 296 -7.81 4.21 5.12
CA HIS A 296 -6.63 4.43 4.27
C HIS A 296 -7.00 3.93 2.88
N ILE A 297 -7.02 4.83 1.88
CA ILE A 297 -7.46 4.49 0.52
C ILE A 297 -6.37 4.85 -0.48
N PHE A 298 -5.73 3.81 -1.01
CA PHE A 298 -4.64 3.86 -1.96
C PHE A 298 -5.17 3.85 -3.39
N ALA A 299 -4.48 4.57 -4.27
CA ALA A 299 -4.63 4.45 -5.72
C ALA A 299 -3.30 4.06 -6.36
N VAL A 300 -3.34 3.09 -7.27
CA VAL A 300 -2.20 2.68 -8.11
C VAL A 300 -2.51 3.05 -9.55
N ARG A 301 -1.57 3.70 -10.24
CA ARG A 301 -1.64 3.99 -11.67
C ARG A 301 -0.87 2.94 -12.46
N ILE A 302 -1.57 2.21 -13.34
CA ILE A 302 -1.03 1.17 -14.21
C ILE A 302 -1.16 1.66 -15.66
N ASP A 303 -0.05 2.13 -16.21
CA ASP A 303 0.05 2.55 -17.61
C ASP A 303 0.39 1.36 -18.49
N ALA A 304 -0.60 0.82 -19.21
CA ALA A 304 -0.46 -0.50 -19.79
C ALA A 304 0.34 -0.50 -21.10
N ALA A 305 1.19 -1.52 -21.28
CA ALA A 305 1.89 -1.75 -22.53
C ALA A 305 2.02 -3.25 -22.83
N VAL A 306 0.95 -4.01 -22.60
CA VAL A 306 0.95 -5.47 -22.80
C VAL A 306 1.27 -5.76 -24.27
N ASP A 307 2.48 -6.26 -24.54
CA ASP A 307 2.99 -6.50 -25.90
C ASP A 307 2.90 -5.28 -26.84
N GLY A 308 2.92 -4.06 -26.27
CA GLY A 308 2.76 -2.77 -26.96
C GLY A 308 1.61 -1.93 -26.42
N HIS A 309 1.48 -0.68 -26.89
CA HIS A 309 0.56 0.32 -26.34
C HIS A 309 -0.89 0.22 -26.84
N ALA A 310 -1.17 -0.55 -27.89
CA ALA A 310 -2.54 -0.75 -28.36
C ALA A 310 -3.22 -1.83 -27.50
N ASN A 311 -3.79 -1.42 -26.38
CA ASN A 311 -4.36 -2.31 -25.38
C ASN A 311 -5.87 -2.10 -25.25
N THR A 312 -6.54 -3.08 -24.65
CA THR A 312 -7.98 -3.09 -24.43
C THR A 312 -8.28 -3.70 -23.08
N VAL A 313 -9.11 -3.00 -22.30
CA VAL A 313 -9.57 -3.45 -20.99
C VAL A 313 -10.89 -4.21 -21.14
N THR A 314 -10.94 -5.41 -20.58
CA THR A 314 -12.13 -6.27 -20.53
C THR A 314 -12.45 -6.62 -19.09
N VAL A 315 -13.73 -6.58 -18.74
CA VAL A 315 -14.25 -7.11 -17.48
C VAL A 315 -14.70 -8.54 -17.72
N GLU A 316 -14.16 -9.49 -16.96
CA GLU A 316 -14.59 -10.89 -17.02
C GLU A 316 -15.29 -11.30 -15.73
N GLU A 317 -16.43 -11.97 -15.86
CA GLU A 317 -17.22 -12.49 -14.73
C GLU A 317 -17.50 -13.98 -14.91
N SER A 318 -17.35 -14.76 -13.84
CA SER A 318 -17.71 -16.18 -13.80
C SER A 318 -19.13 -16.32 -13.26
N LEU A 319 -20.07 -16.75 -14.10
CA LEU A 319 -21.49 -16.81 -13.78
C LEU A 319 -22.01 -18.25 -13.81
N PRO A 320 -22.92 -18.64 -12.89
CA PRO A 320 -23.52 -19.97 -12.92
C PRO A 320 -24.35 -20.17 -14.19
N MET A 321 -24.37 -21.40 -14.69
CA MET A 321 -25.30 -21.80 -15.75
C MET A 321 -26.55 -22.42 -15.10
N PRO A 322 -27.78 -22.07 -15.58
CA PRO A 322 -28.97 -22.76 -15.12
C PRO A 322 -28.90 -24.24 -15.46
N MET A 323 -29.57 -25.08 -14.66
CA MET A 323 -29.75 -26.48 -15.00
C MET A 323 -30.67 -26.59 -16.22
N GLU A 324 -30.23 -27.32 -17.26
CA GLU A 324 -31.03 -27.55 -18.45
C GLU A 324 -30.71 -28.92 -19.08
N PRO A 325 -31.69 -29.64 -19.67
CA PRO A 325 -31.52 -31.05 -20.03
C PRO A 325 -30.37 -31.39 -20.99
N THR A 326 -29.95 -30.45 -21.84
CA THR A 326 -29.02 -30.72 -22.95
C THR A 326 -27.61 -30.17 -22.73
N ARG A 327 -27.46 -29.04 -22.04
CA ARG A 327 -26.16 -28.33 -21.91
C ARG A 327 -25.61 -28.33 -20.49
N ASN A 328 -26.48 -28.42 -19.48
CA ASN A 328 -26.08 -28.48 -18.08
C ASN A 328 -27.06 -29.35 -17.26
N PRO A 329 -27.23 -30.65 -17.64
CA PRO A 329 -28.25 -31.52 -17.03
C PRO A 329 -28.02 -31.79 -15.54
N TYR A 330 -26.81 -31.54 -15.03
CA TYR A 330 -26.43 -31.76 -13.64
C TYR A 330 -26.16 -30.46 -12.86
N GLY A 331 -26.41 -29.30 -13.47
CA GLY A 331 -26.36 -28.00 -12.78
C GLY A 331 -24.98 -27.52 -12.32
N ASN A 332 -23.89 -28.21 -12.66
CA ASN A 332 -22.53 -27.90 -12.18
C ASN A 332 -21.77 -26.91 -13.07
N GLY A 333 -22.30 -26.58 -14.26
CA GLY A 333 -21.66 -25.69 -15.22
C GLY A 333 -21.63 -24.22 -14.78
N TYR A 334 -20.58 -23.52 -15.19
CA TYR A 334 -20.50 -22.06 -15.18
C TYR A 334 -20.00 -21.58 -16.54
N ARG A 335 -20.22 -20.30 -16.83
CA ARG A 335 -19.74 -19.63 -18.05
C ARG A 335 -19.00 -18.36 -17.68
N VAL A 336 -18.07 -17.96 -18.54
CA VAL A 336 -17.38 -16.67 -18.41
C VAL A 336 -18.05 -15.69 -19.36
N GLU A 337 -18.51 -14.56 -18.83
CA GLU A 337 -18.91 -13.40 -19.63
C GLU A 337 -17.76 -12.41 -19.68
N SER A 338 -17.50 -11.87 -20.87
CA SER A 338 -16.45 -10.88 -21.10
C SER A 338 -17.08 -9.63 -21.71
N THR A 339 -16.91 -8.48 -21.06
CA THR A 339 -17.42 -7.18 -21.54
C THR A 339 -16.25 -6.23 -21.78
N THR A 340 -16.07 -5.79 -23.02
CA THR A 340 -15.05 -4.79 -23.38
C THR A 340 -15.44 -3.40 -22.90
N ILE A 341 -14.52 -2.71 -22.24
CA ILE A 341 -14.65 -1.30 -21.91
C ILE A 341 -14.23 -0.49 -23.14
N LYS A 342 -15.18 0.22 -23.75
CA LYS A 342 -14.97 0.98 -24.99
C LYS A 342 -14.60 2.44 -24.76
N ASN A 343 -15.18 3.05 -23.74
CA ASN A 343 -14.93 4.44 -23.36
C ASN A 343 -14.42 4.49 -21.93
N SER A 344 -13.68 5.55 -21.58
CA SER A 344 -13.21 5.78 -20.22
C SER A 344 -14.38 5.78 -19.23
N THR A 345 -14.19 5.08 -18.10
CA THR A 345 -15.25 4.77 -17.12
C THR A 345 -14.62 4.20 -15.85
N TYR A 346 -15.44 3.97 -14.83
CA TYR A 346 -15.09 3.15 -13.67
C TYR A 346 -15.71 1.75 -13.76
N VAL A 347 -15.18 0.82 -12.95
CA VAL A 347 -15.71 -0.53 -12.70
C VAL A 347 -15.47 -0.91 -11.24
N ASP A 348 -16.54 -1.25 -10.51
CA ASP A 348 -16.41 -1.70 -9.13
C ASP A 348 -16.11 -3.20 -9.01
N ALA A 349 -15.50 -3.60 -7.90
CA ALA A 349 -15.29 -5.00 -7.56
C ALA A 349 -16.65 -5.72 -7.40
N ALA A 350 -16.74 -6.96 -7.90
CA ALA A 350 -17.90 -7.82 -7.70
C ALA A 350 -17.44 -9.21 -7.26
N PRO A 351 -17.06 -9.40 -5.97
CA PRO A 351 -16.49 -10.67 -5.48
C PRO A 351 -17.45 -11.85 -5.68
N MET A 352 -18.77 -11.62 -5.57
CA MET A 352 -19.80 -12.64 -5.82
C MET A 352 -19.88 -13.13 -7.27
N ARG A 353 -19.20 -12.44 -8.21
CA ARG A 353 -19.13 -12.80 -9.63
C ARG A 353 -17.71 -13.13 -10.09
N ASN A 354 -16.75 -13.18 -9.15
CA ASN A 354 -15.32 -13.32 -9.45
C ASN A 354 -14.88 -12.34 -10.54
N ARG A 355 -15.26 -11.06 -10.40
CA ARG A 355 -14.96 -10.04 -11.41
C ARG A 355 -13.46 -9.81 -11.53
N ILE A 356 -12.96 -9.93 -12.76
CA ILE A 356 -11.56 -9.73 -13.12
C ILE A 356 -11.45 -8.58 -14.11
N ILE A 357 -10.43 -7.75 -13.95
CA ILE A 357 -10.00 -6.77 -14.95
C ILE A 357 -8.86 -7.37 -15.75
N LYS A 358 -9.03 -7.43 -17.07
CA LYS A 358 -8.05 -7.98 -18.00
C LYS A 358 -7.62 -6.91 -18.99
N ILE A 359 -6.32 -6.64 -19.04
CA ILE A 359 -5.70 -5.72 -19.99
C ILE A 359 -5.03 -6.56 -21.07
N SER A 360 -5.47 -6.42 -22.32
CA SER A 360 -5.08 -7.31 -23.41
C SER A 360 -4.63 -6.55 -24.65
N ASN A 361 -3.82 -7.21 -25.47
CA ASN A 361 -3.45 -6.71 -26.79
C ASN A 361 -4.19 -7.50 -27.87
N PRO A 362 -5.25 -6.93 -28.48
CA PRO A 362 -6.08 -7.66 -29.44
C PRO A 362 -5.34 -8.03 -30.73
N SER A 363 -4.24 -7.34 -31.06
CA SER A 363 -3.42 -7.61 -32.25
C SER A 363 -2.46 -8.79 -32.09
N LYS A 364 -2.21 -9.23 -30.84
CA LYS A 364 -1.28 -10.30 -30.51
C LYS A 364 -2.04 -11.46 -29.87
N LYS A 365 -2.18 -12.56 -30.61
CA LYS A 365 -2.85 -13.76 -30.12
C LYS A 365 -1.83 -14.78 -29.62
N ASN A 366 -2.16 -15.41 -28.51
CA ASN A 366 -1.47 -16.60 -28.06
C ASN A 366 -1.76 -17.76 -29.05
N PRO A 367 -0.73 -18.45 -29.56
CA PRO A 367 -0.92 -19.54 -30.52
C PRO A 367 -1.58 -20.80 -29.92
N VAL A 368 -1.54 -20.99 -28.59
CA VAL A 368 -2.11 -22.15 -27.92
C VAL A 368 -3.59 -21.95 -27.64
N SER A 369 -3.95 -20.84 -26.99
CA SER A 369 -5.36 -20.58 -26.63
C SER A 369 -6.15 -19.86 -27.72
N GLY A 370 -5.47 -19.27 -28.71
CA GLY A 370 -6.08 -18.44 -29.75
C GLY A 370 -6.63 -17.09 -29.24
N ARG A 371 -6.46 -16.80 -27.95
CA ARG A 371 -6.94 -15.57 -27.31
C ARG A 371 -5.88 -14.47 -27.36
N PRO A 372 -6.28 -13.18 -27.29
CA PRO A 372 -5.34 -12.07 -27.10
C PRO A 372 -4.44 -12.30 -25.87
N VAL A 373 -3.16 -11.97 -25.99
CA VAL A 373 -2.23 -11.95 -24.85
C VAL A 373 -2.68 -10.89 -23.85
N ALA A 374 -2.56 -11.18 -22.55
CA ALA A 374 -3.10 -10.30 -21.53
C ALA A 374 -2.38 -10.38 -20.19
N TYR A 375 -2.57 -9.34 -19.37
CA TYR A 375 -2.40 -9.38 -17.92
C TYR A 375 -3.75 -9.15 -17.25
N LYS A 376 -3.96 -9.71 -16.05
CA LYS A 376 -5.19 -9.52 -15.29
C LYS A 376 -4.92 -9.25 -13.82
N PHE A 377 -5.89 -8.66 -13.15
CA PHE A 377 -5.99 -8.63 -11.70
C PHE A 377 -7.44 -8.76 -11.25
N SER A 378 -7.66 -9.22 -10.02
CA SER A 378 -8.95 -9.07 -9.34
C SER A 378 -8.90 -7.76 -8.55
N PRO A 379 -9.85 -6.83 -8.73
CA PRO A 379 -9.97 -5.67 -7.87
C PRO A 379 -10.11 -6.14 -6.41
N PRO A 380 -9.31 -5.62 -5.46
CA PRO A 380 -9.49 -5.93 -4.05
C PRO A 380 -10.88 -5.51 -3.59
N ALA A 381 -11.65 -6.44 -3.00
CA ALA A 381 -13.01 -6.19 -2.51
C ALA A 381 -12.98 -5.45 -1.16
N THR A 382 -12.43 -4.25 -1.18
CA THR A 382 -12.28 -3.37 -0.01
C THR A 382 -13.43 -2.37 0.06
N GLN A 383 -13.74 -1.88 1.25
CA GLN A 383 -14.79 -0.85 1.41
C GLN A 383 -14.29 0.47 0.81
N LEU A 384 -15.10 1.06 -0.06
CA LEU A 384 -14.83 2.37 -0.66
C LEU A 384 -15.04 3.50 0.36
N LEU A 385 -14.81 4.74 -0.05
CA LEU A 385 -14.96 5.92 0.81
C LEU A 385 -16.33 5.94 1.51
N LEU A 386 -16.31 6.04 2.84
CA LEU A 386 -17.50 6.05 3.71
C LEU A 386 -18.12 7.43 3.88
N ALA A 387 -17.38 8.49 3.59
CA ALA A 387 -17.85 9.85 3.75
C ALA A 387 -19.13 10.09 2.94
N ASP A 388 -20.04 10.89 3.48
CA ASP A 388 -21.28 11.24 2.78
C ASP A 388 -20.95 11.87 1.40
N PRO A 389 -21.60 11.45 0.30
CA PRO A 389 -21.32 11.98 -1.03
C PRO A 389 -21.45 13.51 -1.16
N ALA A 390 -22.25 14.15 -0.29
CA ALA A 390 -22.41 15.60 -0.24
C ALA A 390 -21.35 16.30 0.64
N SER A 391 -20.39 15.58 1.22
CA SER A 391 -19.31 16.16 2.03
C SER A 391 -18.15 16.69 1.17
N ASP A 392 -17.40 17.66 1.72
CA ASP A 392 -16.11 18.08 1.15
C ASP A 392 -15.14 16.88 1.04
N ILE A 393 -15.19 15.96 2.02
CA ILE A 393 -14.34 14.78 2.08
C ILE A 393 -14.53 13.89 0.85
N ALA A 394 -15.79 13.64 0.47
CA ALA A 394 -16.12 12.86 -0.72
C ALA A 394 -15.81 13.58 -2.02
N ARG A 395 -16.10 14.90 -2.10
CA ARG A 395 -15.85 15.69 -3.31
C ARG A 395 -14.37 15.82 -3.67
N ARG A 396 -13.48 15.86 -2.68
CA ARG A 396 -12.03 15.96 -2.87
C ARG A 396 -11.35 14.64 -3.25
N ALA A 397 -11.99 13.50 -2.96
CA ALA A 397 -11.44 12.16 -3.19
C ALA A 397 -12.42 11.30 -3.99
N LYS A 398 -12.83 11.77 -5.18
CA LYS A 398 -13.74 11.03 -6.04
C LYS A 398 -13.12 9.73 -6.54
N TYR A 399 -11.80 9.69 -6.74
CA TYR A 399 -11.07 8.47 -7.08
C TYR A 399 -11.36 7.33 -6.09
N ALA A 400 -11.60 7.65 -4.81
CA ALA A 400 -11.85 6.69 -3.73
C ALA A 400 -13.29 6.13 -3.72
N GLN A 401 -14.15 6.56 -4.65
CA GLN A 401 -15.55 6.15 -4.74
C GLN A 401 -15.79 4.95 -5.64
N HIS A 402 -14.75 4.46 -6.34
CA HIS A 402 -14.82 3.26 -7.19
C HIS A 402 -13.53 2.44 -7.11
N HIS A 403 -13.61 1.13 -7.33
CA HIS A 403 -12.45 0.23 -7.20
C HIS A 403 -11.46 0.32 -8.37
N VAL A 404 -11.96 0.61 -9.58
CA VAL A 404 -11.13 0.68 -10.79
C VAL A 404 -11.60 1.81 -11.68
N TRP A 405 -10.65 2.57 -12.20
CA TRP A 405 -10.88 3.54 -13.26
C TRP A 405 -10.12 3.12 -14.51
N VAL A 406 -10.71 3.31 -15.68
CA VAL A 406 -10.09 3.07 -16.98
C VAL A 406 -10.13 4.39 -17.74
N THR A 407 -8.97 4.90 -18.10
CA THR A 407 -8.83 6.18 -18.81
C THR A 407 -7.95 6.01 -20.03
N ARG A 408 -8.09 6.93 -20.98
CA ARG A 408 -7.11 7.07 -22.06
C ARG A 408 -5.85 7.70 -21.49
N HIS A 409 -4.68 7.25 -21.95
CA HIS A 409 -3.43 7.93 -21.62
C HIS A 409 -3.47 9.40 -22.06
N ALA A 410 -2.99 10.29 -21.18
CA ALA A 410 -2.69 11.66 -21.48
C ALA A 410 -1.46 12.10 -20.68
N ASP A 411 -0.61 12.92 -21.30
CA ASP A 411 0.58 13.46 -20.65
C ASP A 411 0.17 14.29 -19.42
N TYR A 412 0.99 14.20 -18.36
CA TYR A 412 0.81 14.92 -17.10
C TYR A 412 -0.40 14.49 -16.24
N GLU A 413 -1.15 13.45 -16.62
CA GLU A 413 -2.19 12.84 -15.79
C GLU A 413 -1.63 11.68 -14.94
N TYR A 414 -0.96 12.01 -13.83
CA TYR A 414 -0.27 11.03 -12.97
C TYR A 414 -0.97 10.73 -11.63
N TRP A 415 -1.76 11.67 -11.10
CA TRP A 415 -2.22 11.63 -9.71
C TRP A 415 -3.73 11.44 -9.63
N ALA A 416 -4.15 10.36 -8.98
CA ALA A 416 -5.57 9.98 -8.91
C ALA A 416 -6.44 11.07 -8.28
N GLY A 417 -5.94 11.75 -7.24
CA GLY A 417 -6.63 12.87 -6.58
C GLY A 417 -6.38 14.26 -7.21
N GLY A 418 -5.71 14.33 -8.36
CA GLY A 418 -5.36 15.59 -9.02
C GLY A 418 -4.06 16.24 -8.53
N GLU A 419 -3.62 17.30 -9.21
CA GLU A 419 -2.34 17.96 -8.93
C GLU A 419 -2.33 18.68 -7.57
N PHE A 420 -3.38 19.43 -7.23
CA PHE A 420 -3.41 20.27 -6.03
C PHE A 420 -4.47 19.79 -5.02
N THR A 421 -4.06 18.93 -4.09
CA THR A 421 -4.97 18.34 -3.08
C THR A 421 -5.10 19.18 -1.80
N ASN A 422 -4.07 19.95 -1.45
CA ASN A 422 -4.02 20.66 -0.18
C ASN A 422 -5.07 21.79 -0.15
N MET A 423 -5.99 21.72 0.82
CA MET A 423 -7.16 22.61 0.94
C MET A 423 -8.09 22.63 -0.29
N SER A 424 -8.02 21.63 -1.18
CA SER A 424 -8.94 21.52 -2.31
C SER A 424 -10.40 21.45 -1.82
N ARG A 425 -11.36 21.80 -2.69
CA ARG A 425 -12.80 21.66 -2.42
C ARG A 425 -13.47 20.59 -3.28
N GLU A 426 -12.78 20.22 -4.35
CA GLU A 426 -13.16 19.23 -5.34
C GLU A 426 -11.88 18.49 -5.76
N GLU A 427 -12.00 17.25 -6.21
CA GLU A 427 -10.98 16.61 -7.04
C GLU A 427 -10.99 17.27 -8.43
N GLU A 428 -9.83 17.77 -8.87
CA GLU A 428 -9.62 18.43 -10.16
C GLU A 428 -8.37 17.87 -10.85
N GLY A 429 -8.49 17.45 -12.11
CA GLY A 429 -7.40 16.86 -12.90
C GLY A 429 -7.01 15.44 -12.48
N GLY A 430 -7.85 14.79 -11.65
CA GLY A 430 -7.68 13.41 -11.20
C GLY A 430 -8.23 12.36 -12.16
N CYS A 431 -8.22 11.10 -11.74
CA CYS A 431 -8.72 10.01 -12.57
C CYS A 431 -10.25 10.05 -12.77
N PHE A 432 -10.99 10.69 -11.85
CA PHE A 432 -12.41 10.95 -12.03
C PHE A 432 -12.68 11.80 -13.27
N ASP A 433 -11.98 12.94 -13.40
CA ASP A 433 -12.15 13.85 -14.53
C ASP A 433 -11.72 13.18 -15.84
N ALA A 434 -10.63 12.41 -15.80
CA ALA A 434 -10.16 11.65 -16.96
C ALA A 434 -11.16 10.56 -17.40
N ALA A 435 -11.84 9.90 -16.46
CA ALA A 435 -12.91 8.96 -16.78
C ALA A 435 -14.17 9.67 -17.30
N ALA A 436 -14.49 10.85 -16.76
CA ALA A 436 -15.67 11.62 -17.16
C ALA A 436 -15.63 12.12 -18.61
N ARG A 437 -14.45 12.18 -19.24
CA ARG A 437 -14.30 12.53 -20.67
C ARG A 437 -14.98 11.55 -21.63
N GLN A 438 -15.18 10.30 -21.20
CA GLN A 438 -15.69 9.22 -22.05
C GLN A 438 -14.86 9.00 -23.33
N ASP A 439 -13.55 9.20 -23.25
CA ASP A 439 -12.62 9.00 -24.35
C ASP A 439 -12.64 7.52 -24.80
N SER A 440 -12.45 7.25 -26.09
CA SER A 440 -12.29 5.89 -26.58
C SER A 440 -11.00 5.25 -26.03
N VAL A 441 -11.15 4.08 -25.39
CA VAL A 441 -10.08 3.28 -24.77
C VAL A 441 -9.97 1.86 -25.34
N GLU A 442 -10.78 1.50 -26.34
CA GLU A 442 -10.60 0.24 -27.07
C GLU A 442 -9.41 0.33 -28.04
N ASN A 443 -8.54 -0.69 -28.01
CA ASN A 443 -7.36 -0.82 -28.86
C ASN A 443 -6.48 0.44 -28.92
N GLY A 444 -6.27 1.08 -27.77
CA GLY A 444 -5.51 2.31 -27.63
C GLY A 444 -4.61 2.29 -26.41
N ASP A 445 -3.96 3.42 -26.14
CA ASP A 445 -3.12 3.60 -24.97
C ASP A 445 -4.02 3.83 -23.73
N VAL A 446 -4.01 2.86 -22.82
CA VAL A 446 -4.95 2.78 -21.70
C VAL A 446 -4.22 2.83 -20.38
N VAL A 447 -4.77 3.63 -19.47
CA VAL A 447 -4.33 3.69 -18.08
C VAL A 447 -5.43 3.08 -17.22
N VAL A 448 -5.05 2.16 -16.33
CA VAL A 448 -5.92 1.58 -15.32
C VAL A 448 -5.50 2.11 -13.96
N TRP A 449 -6.45 2.62 -13.19
CA TRP A 449 -6.24 3.08 -11.83
C TRP A 449 -6.91 2.08 -10.89
N ALA A 450 -6.13 1.37 -10.08
CA ALA A 450 -6.65 0.40 -9.12
C ALA A 450 -6.70 1.04 -7.73
N VAL A 451 -7.88 1.03 -7.13
CA VAL A 451 -8.16 1.66 -5.84
C VAL A 451 -8.52 0.58 -4.83
N PHE A 452 -7.85 0.62 -3.70
CA PHE A 452 -8.07 -0.32 -2.61
C PHE A 452 -7.67 0.32 -1.28
N GLY A 453 -8.14 -0.25 -0.18
CA GLY A 453 -7.85 0.30 1.11
C GLY A 453 -8.38 -0.55 2.25
N PHE A 454 -8.41 0.04 3.44
CA PHE A 454 -9.07 -0.57 4.58
C PHE A 454 -9.73 0.48 5.44
N THR A 455 -10.85 0.06 6.03
CA THR A 455 -11.56 0.81 7.05
C THR A 455 -10.99 0.39 8.39
N HIS A 456 -10.24 1.29 9.01
CA HIS A 456 -9.56 1.03 10.27
C HIS A 456 -10.51 1.39 11.43
N SER A 457 -10.96 0.34 12.13
CA SER A 457 -11.54 0.46 13.47
C SER A 457 -10.45 0.08 14.48
N PRO A 458 -9.73 1.06 15.07
CA PRO A 458 -8.54 0.77 15.86
C PRO A 458 -8.83 -0.17 17.03
N ARG A 459 -7.81 -0.92 17.43
CA ARG A 459 -7.86 -1.87 18.54
C ARG A 459 -6.82 -1.51 19.59
N VAL A 460 -6.94 -2.09 20.78
CA VAL A 460 -5.95 -1.85 21.85
C VAL A 460 -4.59 -2.41 21.45
N GLU A 461 -4.55 -3.52 20.73
CA GLU A 461 -3.33 -4.16 20.23
C GLU A 461 -2.57 -3.32 19.20
N ASP A 462 -3.21 -2.29 18.64
CA ASP A 462 -2.54 -1.36 17.74
C ASP A 462 -1.73 -0.30 18.51
N TRP A 463 -1.84 -0.26 19.85
CA TRP A 463 -1.21 0.74 20.72
C TRP A 463 -0.11 0.12 21.61
N PRO A 464 1.04 0.80 21.83
CA PRO A 464 1.40 2.15 21.39
C PRO A 464 1.90 2.29 19.95
N VAL A 465 2.20 1.18 19.29
CA VAL A 465 2.62 1.12 17.89
C VAL A 465 1.94 -0.06 17.21
N MET A 466 1.33 0.20 16.07
CA MET A 466 0.48 -0.73 15.33
C MET A 466 1.34 -1.81 14.67
N PRO A 467 1.01 -3.10 14.82
CA PRO A 467 1.56 -4.14 13.97
C PRO A 467 1.19 -3.93 12.50
N ALA A 468 2.13 -4.14 11.59
CA ALA A 468 1.90 -3.90 10.17
C ALA A 468 0.75 -4.76 9.60
N GLU A 469 -0.25 -4.11 9.01
CA GLU A 469 -1.26 -4.77 8.17
C GLU A 469 -0.74 -4.85 6.72
N ARG A 470 -1.18 -5.83 5.93
CA ARG A 470 -0.65 -6.03 4.57
C ARG A 470 -1.76 -6.10 3.53
N PHE A 471 -1.68 -5.23 2.53
CA PHE A 471 -2.58 -5.18 1.40
C PHE A 471 -1.81 -5.39 0.11
N THR A 472 -2.34 -6.22 -0.79
CA THR A 472 -1.63 -6.55 -2.04
C THR A 472 -2.57 -6.57 -3.23
N LEU A 473 -2.15 -5.92 -4.32
CA LEU A 473 -2.76 -6.03 -5.65
C LEU A 473 -1.91 -6.97 -6.51
N HIS A 474 -2.54 -7.93 -7.19
CA HIS A 474 -1.86 -9.02 -7.89
C HIS A 474 -2.14 -8.94 -9.40
N LEU A 475 -1.15 -8.55 -10.20
CA LEU A 475 -1.20 -8.61 -11.66
C LEU A 475 -0.52 -9.90 -12.15
N ARG A 476 -1.22 -10.65 -13.01
CA ARG A 476 -0.74 -11.95 -13.51
C ARG A 476 -0.91 -12.08 -15.01
N PRO A 477 0.02 -12.77 -15.70
CA PRO A 477 -0.12 -13.05 -17.12
C PRO A 477 -1.28 -14.02 -17.37
N VAL A 478 -2.01 -13.80 -18.46
CA VAL A 478 -3.08 -14.69 -18.96
C VAL A 478 -2.92 -14.80 -20.44
N ASP A 479 -2.64 -16.02 -20.92
CA ASP A 479 -2.31 -16.27 -22.31
C ASP A 479 -1.12 -15.42 -22.82
N PHE A 480 -0.38 -14.73 -21.94
CA PHE A 480 0.77 -13.93 -22.36
C PHE A 480 1.89 -14.83 -22.88
N PHE A 481 2.14 -15.94 -22.19
CA PHE A 481 3.11 -16.97 -22.56
C PHE A 481 2.45 -18.20 -23.16
N ASN A 482 3.21 -18.99 -23.92
CA ASN A 482 2.71 -20.23 -24.55
C ASN A 482 2.59 -21.41 -23.58
N SER A 483 3.23 -21.30 -22.42
CA SER A 483 3.24 -22.29 -21.33
C SER A 483 3.58 -21.58 -20.03
N ASN A 484 3.66 -22.32 -18.93
CA ASN A 484 4.20 -21.79 -17.67
C ASN A 484 5.62 -21.22 -17.94
N PRO A 485 5.86 -19.90 -17.74
CA PRO A 485 7.15 -19.26 -18.05
C PRO A 485 8.26 -19.61 -17.05
N ALA A 486 7.92 -20.28 -15.94
CA ALA A 486 8.84 -20.69 -14.89
C ALA A 486 9.26 -22.18 -14.97
N LEU A 487 9.04 -22.84 -16.11
CA LEU A 487 9.48 -24.24 -16.30
C LEU A 487 10.99 -24.40 -16.40
N ASP A 488 11.71 -23.33 -16.75
CA ASP A 488 13.17 -23.29 -16.84
C ASP A 488 13.86 -22.89 -15.52
N VAL A 489 13.07 -22.57 -14.49
CA VAL A 489 13.61 -22.30 -13.15
C VAL A 489 14.20 -23.60 -12.57
N PRO A 490 15.47 -23.61 -12.12
CA PRO A 490 16.10 -24.84 -11.66
C PRO A 490 15.43 -25.48 -10.44
N SER A 491 15.04 -26.75 -10.59
CA SER A 491 14.62 -27.63 -9.49
C SER A 491 15.83 -28.15 -8.71
N LYS A 492 16.50 -27.29 -7.92
CA LYS A 492 17.65 -27.67 -7.07
C LYS A 492 17.26 -27.67 -5.59
N LYS A 493 17.67 -28.71 -4.87
CA LYS A 493 17.58 -28.77 -3.41
C LYS A 493 18.51 -27.71 -2.81
N ASN A 494 17.99 -26.88 -1.91
CA ASN A 494 18.82 -25.99 -1.10
C ASN A 494 19.47 -26.81 0.02
N MET A 495 20.80 -26.91 0.01
CA MET A 495 21.56 -27.69 0.98
C MET A 495 21.82 -26.95 2.30
N ALA A 496 21.44 -25.67 2.39
CA ALA A 496 21.51 -24.90 3.64
C ALA A 496 20.40 -25.28 4.64
N SER A 497 19.30 -25.90 4.18
CA SER A 497 18.24 -26.39 5.07
C SER A 497 18.70 -27.64 5.83
N VAL A 498 18.54 -27.61 7.16
CA VAL A 498 18.88 -28.70 8.07
C VAL A 498 17.66 -29.11 8.90
N LEU A 499 17.66 -30.34 9.44
CA LEU A 499 16.64 -30.76 10.39
C LEU A 499 16.85 -30.02 11.72
N VAL A 500 15.77 -29.54 12.34
CA VAL A 500 15.83 -28.80 13.61
C VAL A 500 16.49 -29.64 14.71
N ASP A 501 16.16 -30.94 14.77
CA ASP A 501 16.72 -31.88 15.75
C ASP A 501 18.23 -32.13 15.55
N GLU A 502 18.75 -31.94 14.33
CA GLU A 502 20.17 -32.12 13.99
C GLU A 502 20.97 -30.81 14.03
N CYS A 503 20.31 -29.66 13.93
CA CYS A 503 20.95 -28.34 13.89
C CYS A 503 21.60 -27.94 15.22
N CYS A 504 21.11 -28.45 16.35
CA CYS A 504 21.50 -28.02 17.69
C CYS A 504 22.47 -28.97 18.42
N SER A 505 22.83 -30.12 17.84
CA SER A 505 23.74 -31.09 18.48
C SER A 505 25.23 -30.83 18.17
N ALA A 506 25.55 -30.04 17.14
CA ALA A 506 26.93 -29.74 16.74
C ALA A 506 27.58 -28.56 17.50
N SER A 507 26.78 -27.67 18.11
CA SER A 507 27.29 -26.45 18.77
C SER A 507 27.70 -26.63 20.24
N ALA A 508 27.48 -27.80 20.84
CA ALA A 508 27.93 -28.09 22.22
C ALA A 508 29.41 -28.53 22.31
N ALA A 509 30.11 -28.71 21.18
CA ALA A 509 31.47 -29.28 21.15
C ALA A 509 32.61 -28.28 20.88
N ALA A 510 32.31 -27.01 20.60
CA ALA A 510 33.35 -25.99 20.39
C ALA A 510 33.47 -25.10 21.64
N GLY A 511 34.35 -25.50 22.56
CA GLY A 511 34.80 -24.65 23.66
C GLY A 511 35.54 -23.40 23.17
N PRO A 512 35.72 -22.38 24.03
CA PRO A 512 36.33 -21.12 23.64
C PRO A 512 37.81 -21.35 23.27
N VAL A 513 38.20 -20.97 22.06
CA VAL A 513 39.61 -20.86 21.67
C VAL A 513 40.14 -19.53 22.21
N GLN A 514 41.22 -19.60 22.97
CA GLN A 514 41.94 -18.49 23.61
C GLN A 514 42.47 -17.45 22.62
#